data_AF-A0AAV4P8B5-F1
#
_entry.id   AF-A0AAV4P8B5-F1
#
_cell.length_a   1.000
_cell.length_b   1.000
_cell.length_c   1.000
_cell.angle_alpha   90.00
_cell.angle_beta   90.00
_cell.angle_gamma   90.00
#
_symmetry.space_group_name_H-M   'P 1'
#
loop_
_entity.id
_entity.type
_entity.pdbx_description
1 polymer ?
#
loop_
_entity_poly.entity_id
_entity_poly.type
_entity_poly.pdbx_seq_one_letter_code
_entity_poly.pdbx_strand_id
1 'polypeptide(L)' 'MDGNYKPHCVELYRCDKDAGCCKSDTEVCGPKEIEKVHLHISVTGFFETKILLMPFQNHTKCECQPLNDSPEISTDWR' A
#
# COMPACT_ATOMS: atom_id res chain seq x y z
N MET A 1 -7.27 -12.72 -13.41
CA MET A 1 -6.55 -13.82 -12.76
C MET A 1 -7.35 -14.13 -11.51
N ASP A 2 -8.30 -15.06 -11.61
CA ASP A 2 -9.13 -15.43 -10.47
C ASP A 2 -8.43 -16.58 -9.74
N GLY A 3 -7.71 -16.24 -8.67
CA GLY A 3 -6.96 -17.18 -7.84
C GLY A 3 -7.09 -16.82 -6.36
N ASN A 4 -7.04 -17.82 -5.48
CA ASN A 4 -7.01 -17.58 -4.04
C ASN A 4 -5.58 -17.19 -3.63
N TYR A 5 -5.41 -15.97 -3.15
CA TYR A 5 -4.12 -15.44 -2.68
C TYR A 5 -3.96 -15.73 -1.18
N LYS A 6 -2.83 -16.33 -0.81
CA LYS A 6 -2.45 -16.56 0.58
C LYS A 6 -1.06 -15.96 0.87
N PRO A 7 -0.95 -15.05 1.86
CA PRO A 7 -2.05 -14.48 2.64
C PRO A 7 -2.97 -13.60 1.77
N HIS A 8 -4.21 -13.38 2.22
CA HIS A 8 -5.19 -12.54 1.51
C HIS A 8 -4.81 -11.06 1.53
N CYS A 9 -4.07 -10.64 2.55
CA CYS A 9 -3.48 -9.30 2.70
C CYS A 9 -2.05 -9.43 3.21
N VAL A 10 -1.26 -8.37 3.04
CA VAL A 10 0.13 -8.31 3.51
C VAL A 10 0.30 -7.14 4.45
N GLU A 11 1.21 -7.28 5.40
CA GLU A 11 1.61 -6.19 6.29
C GLU A 11 2.66 -5.33 5.59
N LEU A 12 2.39 -4.02 5.49
CA LEU A 12 3.25 -3.04 4.83
C LEU A 12 3.33 -1.79 5.69
N TYR A 13 4.47 -1.10 5.63
CA TYR A 13 4.58 0.24 6.21
C TYR A 13 3.90 1.24 5.29
N ARG A 14 2.91 1.96 5.80
CA ARG A 14 2.11 2.95 5.05
C ARG A 14 1.96 4.24 5.83
N CYS A 15 2.03 5.34 5.10
CA CYS A 15 1.61 6.67 5.51
C CYS A 15 0.27 6.90 4.82
N ASP A 16 -0.73 7.35 5.56
CA ASP A 16 -2.05 7.71 5.05
C ASP A 16 -2.71 8.65 6.06
N LYS A 17 -3.79 9.32 5.67
CA LYS A 17 -4.67 10.14 6.52
C LYS A 17 -5.15 9.40 7.77
N ASP A 18 -5.29 8.08 7.68
CA ASP A 18 -5.77 7.23 8.78
C ASP A 18 -4.61 6.69 9.64
N ALA A 19 -3.36 6.85 9.21
CA ALA A 19 -2.16 6.42 9.92
C ALA A 19 -1.52 7.53 10.78
N GLY A 20 -1.85 8.80 10.54
CA GLY A 20 -1.33 9.94 11.31
C GLY A 20 -2.04 11.26 11.00
N CYS A 21 -1.83 12.27 11.86
CA CYS A 21 -2.41 13.61 11.72
C CYS A 21 -1.38 14.66 11.32
N CYS A 22 -1.84 15.69 10.59
CA CYS A 22 -1.05 16.88 10.26
C CYS A 22 -1.49 18.10 11.07
N LYS A 23 -0.73 19.20 10.98
CA LYS A 23 -1.02 20.42 11.75
C LYS A 23 -2.17 21.24 11.14
N SER A 24 -2.36 21.12 9.83
CA SER A 24 -3.40 21.83 9.08
C SER A 24 -4.33 20.82 8.41
N ASP A 25 -5.62 21.18 8.31
CA ASP A 25 -6.62 20.42 7.55
C ASP A 25 -6.38 20.48 6.03
N THR A 26 -5.46 21.35 5.58
CA THR A 26 -5.03 21.45 4.17
C THR A 26 -3.88 20.50 3.83
N GLU A 27 -3.44 19.68 4.79
CA GLU A 27 -2.35 18.73 4.65
C GLU A 27 -2.82 17.31 4.98
N VAL A 28 -2.16 16.32 4.38
CA VAL A 28 -2.37 14.90 4.67
C VAL A 28 -1.03 14.21 4.89
N CYS A 29 -1.01 13.20 5.77
CA CYS A 29 0.17 12.36 5.97
C CYS A 29 0.37 11.48 4.74
N GLY A 30 1.41 11.75 3.96
CA GLY A 30 1.75 11.04 2.73
C GLY A 30 3.18 10.50 2.72
N PRO A 31 3.51 9.62 1.77
CA PRO A 31 4.87 9.09 1.62
C PRO A 31 5.84 10.15 1.12
N LYS A 32 6.97 10.29 1.82
CA LYS A 32 8.14 11.06 1.38
C LYS A 32 9.17 10.18 0.68
N GLU A 33 9.40 8.98 1.21
CA GLU A 33 10.32 7.99 0.64
C GLU A 33 9.61 6.63 0.56
N ILE A 34 9.77 5.96 -0.57
CA ILE A 34 9.14 4.66 -0.87
C ILE A 34 10.23 3.67 -1.29
N GLU A 35 10.12 2.45 -0.78
CA GLU A 35 10.93 1.30 -1.20
C GLU A 35 10.03 0.20 -1.77
N LYS A 36 10.50 -0.48 -2.82
CA LYS A 36 9.81 -1.64 -3.38
C LYS A 36 10.27 -2.93 -2.68
N VAL A 37 9.38 -3.54 -1.92
CA VAL A 37 9.62 -4.84 -1.29
C VAL A 37 8.96 -5.96 -2.08
N HIS A 38 9.49 -7.16 -1.94
CA HIS A 38 9.00 -8.33 -2.66
C HIS A 38 8.59 -9.41 -1.65
N LEU A 39 7.31 -9.82 -1.68
CA LEU A 39 6.76 -10.80 -0.76
C LEU A 39 6.35 -12.07 -1.51
N HIS A 40 6.54 -13.21 -0.87
CA HIS A 40 6.11 -14.50 -1.39
C HIS A 40 4.61 -14.69 -1.14
N ILE A 41 3.84 -14.76 -2.22
CA ILE A 41 2.39 -14.96 -2.17
C ILE A 41 2.05 -16.29 -2.84
N SER A 42 1.36 -17.15 -2.11
CA SER A 42 0.81 -18.37 -2.67
C SER A 42 -0.45 -18.05 -3.45
N VAL A 43 -0.51 -18.47 -4.71
CA VAL A 43 -1.64 -18.26 -5.60
C VAL A 43 -2.18 -19.62 -6.02
N THR A 44 -3.36 -19.96 -5.56
CA THR A 44 -4.07 -21.19 -5.92
C THR A 44 -5.07 -20.88 -7.03
N GLY A 45 -4.79 -21.40 -8.23
CA GLY A 45 -5.73 -21.42 -9.36
C GLY A 45 -6.51 -22.73 -9.41
N PHE A 46 -7.24 -22.95 -10.52
CA PHE A 46 -8.10 -24.13 -10.68
C PHE A 46 -7.33 -25.46 -10.75
N PHE A 47 -6.15 -25.47 -11.39
CA PHE A 47 -5.36 -26.69 -11.62
C PHE A 47 -4.11 -26.81 -10.75
N GLU A 48 -3.61 -25.71 -10.17
CA GLU A 48 -2.32 -25.68 -9.50
C GLU A 48 -2.19 -24.56 -8.45
N THR A 49 -1.23 -24.72 -7.55
CA THR A 49 -0.80 -23.68 -6.60
C THR A 49 0.66 -23.30 -6.89
N LYS A 50 0.94 -22.00 -6.96
CA LYS A 50 2.28 -21.46 -7.19
C LYS A 50 2.65 -20.46 -6.12
N ILE A 51 3.94 -20.36 -5.81
CA ILE A 51 4.47 -19.25 -5.00
C ILE A 51 5.00 -18.20 -5.98
N LEU A 52 4.45 -17.00 -5.92
CA LEU A 52 4.88 -15.85 -6.71
C LEU A 52 5.60 -14.84 -5.82
N LEU A 53 6.66 -14.24 -6.34
CA LEU A 53 7.32 -13.11 -5.71
C LEU A 53 6.65 -11.81 -6.20
N MET A 54 5.76 -11.24 -5.39
CA MET A 54 4.95 -10.08 -5.77
C MET A 54 5.55 -8.77 -5.21
N PRO A 55 5.65 -7.71 -6.03
CA PRO A 55 6.16 -6.42 -5.58
C PRO A 55 5.10 -5.61 -4.83
N PHE A 56 5.50 -4.95 -3.76
CA PHE A 56 4.68 -4.03 -2.97
C PHE A 56 5.48 -2.76 -2.65
N GLN A 57 4.79 -1.67 -2.32
CA GLN A 57 5.40 -0.43 -1.88
C GLN A 57 5.34 -0.33 -0.35
N ASN A 58 6.51 -0.15 0.26
CA ASN A 58 6.68 0.23 1.65
C ASN A 58 7.04 1.71 1.73
N HIS A 59 6.35 2.45 2.58
CA HIS A 59 6.68 3.84 2.86
C HIS A 59 7.73 3.85 3.99
N THR A 60 8.93 4.36 3.71
CA THR A 60 10.05 4.36 4.67
C THR A 60 10.17 5.68 5.42
N LYS A 61 9.61 6.77 4.87
CA LYS A 61 9.45 8.07 5.54
C LYS A 61 8.13 8.72 5.13
N CYS A 62 7.50 9.40 6.08
CA CYS A 62 6.26 10.15 5.88
C CYS A 62 6.51 11.66 6.05
N GLU A 63 5.66 12.49 5.43
CA GLU A 63 5.57 13.92 5.74
C GLU A 63 4.14 14.44 5.53
N CYS A 64 3.85 15.60 6.10
CA CYS A 64 2.61 16.31 5.79
C CYS A 64 2.76 16.99 4.44
N GLN A 65 1.94 16.54 3.48
CA GLN A 65 1.92 17.04 2.11
C GLN A 65 0.63 17.82 1.89
N PRO A 66 0.63 18.90 1.08
CA PRO A 66 -0.60 19.56 0.68
C PRO A 66 -1.58 18.56 0.06
N LEU A 67 -2.88 18.67 0.37
CA LEU A 67 -3.89 17.75 -0.16
C LEU A 67 -3.83 17.59 -1.69
N ASN A 68 -3.49 18.67 -2.40
CA ASN A 68 -3.40 18.68 -3.87
C ASN A 68 -2.24 17.86 -4.43
N ASP A 69 -1.21 17.62 -3.62
CA ASP A 69 0.02 16.93 -4.02
C ASP A 69 0.04 15.46 -3.57
N SER A 70 -0.97 15.01 -2.81
CA SER A 70 -1.08 13.62 -2.38
C SER A 70 -1.75 12.78 -3.47
N PRO A 71 -1.00 11.89 -4.16
CA PRO A 71 -1.58 10.98 -5.15
C PRO A 71 -2.56 9.96 -4.53
N GLU A 72 -2.64 9.87 -3.20
CA GLU A 72 -3.51 8.94 -2.46
C GLU A 72 -4.88 9.54 -2.07
N ILE A 73 -5.14 10.81 -2.42
CA ILE A 73 -6.51 11.38 -2.44
C ILE A 73 -7.19 11.10 -3.79
N SER A 74 -6.79 10.03 -4.47
CA SER A 74 -7.65 9.37 -5.45
C SER A 74 -8.70 8.60 -4.65
N THR A 75 -9.90 9.16 -4.59
CA THR A 75 -11.13 8.53 -4.12
C THR A 75 -11.32 7.13 -4.74
N ASP A 76 -10.80 6.07 -4.13
CA ASP A 76 -11.34 4.71 -4.31
C ASP A 76 -10.76 3.71 -3.29
N TRP A 77 -11.49 3.46 -2.21
CA TRP A 77 -11.41 2.16 -1.51
C TRP A 77 -12.76 1.71 -0.93
N ARG A 78 -13.87 2.14 -1.52
CA ARG A 78 -15.14 1.43 -1.37
C ARG A 78 -15.48 0.70 -2.66
#